data_AF-A0A1I4U2B7-F1
#
_entry.id   AF-A0A1I4U2B7-F1
#
_cell.length_a   1.000
_cell.length_b   1.000
_cell.length_c   1.000
_cell.angle_alpha   90.00
_cell.angle_beta   90.00
_cell.angle_gamma   90.00
#
_symmetry.space_group_name_H-M   'P 1'
#
loop_
_entity.id
_entity.type
_entity.pdbx_description
1 polymer ?
#
loop_
_entity_poly.entity_id
_entity_poly.type
_entity_poly.pdbx_seq_one_letter_code
_entity_poly.pdbx_strand_id
1 'polypeptide(L)' 'MTPSAATAAAAPSWAEAVQDAVAILAVDGLHVDAEGRALLDAVAREELTPDEAVEKLLAAYR' A
#
# COMPACT_ATOMS: atom_id res chain seq x y z
N MET A 1 -27.17 12.19 -29.95
CA MET A 1 -26.03 11.39 -29.47
C MET A 1 -25.67 11.92 -28.09
N THR A 2 -26.02 11.17 -27.05
CA THR A 2 -25.72 11.53 -25.65
C THR A 2 -24.23 11.37 -25.38
N PRO A 3 -23.56 12.33 -24.72
CA PRO A 3 -22.13 12.26 -24.46
C PRO A 3 -21.79 11.04 -23.59
N SER A 4 -20.76 10.30 -24.02
CA SER A 4 -20.16 9.19 -23.28
C SER A 4 -19.71 9.70 -21.92
N ALA A 5 -20.22 9.09 -20.85
CA ALA A 5 -19.74 9.34 -19.50
C ALA A 5 -18.26 8.94 -19.47
N ALA A 6 -17.38 9.93 -19.43
CA ALA A 6 -15.98 9.70 -19.11
C ALA A 6 -15.95 9.11 -17.70
N THR A 7 -15.71 7.80 -17.61
CA THR A 7 -15.32 7.13 -16.37
C THR A 7 -14.01 7.77 -15.94
N ALA A 8 -14.09 8.78 -15.08
CA ALA A 8 -12.93 9.26 -14.35
C ALA A 8 -12.44 8.07 -13.52
N ALA A 9 -11.30 7.48 -13.89
CA ALA A 9 -10.66 6.46 -13.08
C ALA A 9 -10.43 7.08 -11.70
N ALA A 10 -11.08 6.52 -10.67
CA ALA A 10 -10.81 6.91 -9.31
C ALA A 10 -9.31 6.74 -9.04
N ALA A 11 -8.69 7.70 -8.37
CA ALA A 11 -7.29 7.55 -7.97
C ALA A 11 -7.15 6.25 -7.15
N PRO A 12 -6.12 5.43 -7.40
CA PRO A 12 -5.93 4.17 -6.68
C PRO A 12 -5.78 4.45 -5.20
N SER A 13 -6.46 3.65 -4.39
CA SER A 13 -6.40 3.78 -2.93
C SER A 13 -5.10 3.17 -2.38
N TRP A 14 -4.64 3.65 -1.22
CA TRP A 14 -3.51 3.01 -0.54
C TRP A 14 -3.79 1.54 -0.18
N ALA A 15 -5.05 1.19 0.08
CA ALA A 15 -5.45 -0.20 0.30
C ALA A 15 -5.17 -1.10 -0.91
N GLU A 16 -5.47 -0.63 -2.12
CA GLU A 16 -5.18 -1.35 -3.36
C GLU A 16 -3.66 -1.44 -3.61
N ALA A 17 -2.95 -0.33 -3.44
CA ALA A 17 -1.49 -0.30 -3.60
C ALA A 17 -0.77 -1.27 -2.64
N VAL A 18 -1.24 -1.39 -1.40
CA VAL A 18 -0.69 -2.34 -0.41
C VAL A 18 -0.98 -3.79 -0.82
N GLN A 19 -2.19 -4.08 -1.30
CA GLN A 19 -2.54 -5.42 -1.78
C GLN A 19 -1.66 -5.83 -2.97
N ASP A 20 -1.47 -4.93 -3.93
CA ASP A 20 -0.61 -5.16 -5.09
C ASP A 20 0.84 -5.37 -4.68
N ALA A 21 1.37 -4.54 -3.78
CA ALA A 21 2.73 -4.70 -3.27
C ALA A 21 2.94 -6.08 -2.60
N VAL A 22 1.99 -6.52 -1.76
CA VAL A 22 2.05 -7.84 -1.12
C VAL A 22 1.94 -8.98 -2.15
N ALA A 23 1.11 -8.81 -3.18
CA ALA A 23 0.98 -9.79 -4.25
C ALA A 23 2.26 -9.92 -5.08
N ILE A 24 2.90 -8.80 -5.43
CA ILE A 24 4.20 -8.78 -6.14
C ILE A 24 5.25 -9.53 -5.34
N LEU A 25 5.37 -9.24 -4.04
CA LEU A 25 6.32 -9.95 -3.17
C LEU A 25 6.03 -11.45 -3.12
N ALA A 26 4.76 -11.85 -3.03
CA ALA A 26 4.37 -13.26 -3.01
C ALA A 26 4.69 -13.99 -4.32
N VAL A 27 4.55 -13.33 -5.48
CA VAL A 27 4.96 -13.89 -6.78
C VAL A 27 6.45 -14.21 -6.81
N ASP A 28 7.27 -13.38 -6.17
CA ASP A 28 8.71 -13.57 -6.04
C ASP A 28 9.11 -14.53 -4.88
N GLY A 29 8.13 -15.12 -4.18
CA GLY A 29 8.36 -15.99 -3.03
C GLY A 29 8.87 -15.26 -1.78
N LEU A 30 8.70 -13.93 -1.74
CA LEU A 30 9.05 -13.08 -0.61
C LEU A 30 7.84 -12.89 0.31
N HIS A 31 8.12 -12.77 1.60
CA HIS A 31 7.11 -12.50 2.63
C HIS A 31 7.48 -11.23 3.39
N VAL A 32 6.46 -10.41 3.65
CA VAL A 32 6.58 -9.29 4.59
C VAL A 32 6.51 -9.87 6.00
N ASP A 33 7.45 -9.49 6.86
CA ASP A 33 7.41 -9.86 8.27
C ASP A 33 6.20 -9.21 8.99
N ALA A 34 5.99 -9.58 10.26
CA ALA A 34 4.84 -9.11 11.02
C ALA A 34 4.85 -7.58 11.24
N GLU A 35 6.03 -6.97 11.36
CA GLU A 35 6.18 -5.54 11.61
C GLU A 35 5.91 -4.73 10.34
N GLY A 36 6.54 -5.11 9.23
CA GLY A 36 6.28 -4.54 7.91
C GLY A 36 4.82 -4.71 7.50
N ARG A 37 4.18 -5.83 7.86
CA ARG A 37 2.75 -6.04 7.60
C ARG A 37 1.88 -5.08 8.41
N ALA A 38 2.19 -4.85 9.69
CA ALA A 38 1.44 -3.90 10.51
C ALA A 38 1.55 -2.47 9.97
N LEU A 39 2.73 -2.07 9.48
CA LEU A 39 2.94 -0.76 8.86
C LEU A 39 2.19 -0.63 7.54
N LEU A 40 2.21 -1.64 6.68
CA LEU A 40 1.44 -1.66 5.43
C LEU A 40 -0.08 -1.61 5.69
N ASP A 41 -0.58 -2.33 6.70
CA ASP A 41 -2.00 -2.29 7.07
C ASP A 41 -2.41 -0.88 7.59
N ALA A 42 -1.52 -0.17 8.29
CA ALA A 42 -1.74 1.21 8.73
C ALA A 42 -1.75 2.20 7.55
N VAL A 43 -0.88 2.01 6.55
CA VAL A 43 -0.91 2.79 5.29
C VAL A 43 -2.19 2.52 4.51
N ALA A 44 -2.62 1.26 4.42
CA ALA A 44 -3.87 0.87 3.75
C ALA A 44 -5.12 1.51 4.38
N ARG A 45 -5.09 1.77 5.70
CA ARG A 45 -6.15 2.47 6.44
C ARG A 45 -5.97 3.99 6.48
N GLU A 46 -4.95 4.52 5.82
CA GLU A 46 -4.59 5.94 5.83
C GLU A 46 -4.31 6.48 7.26
N GLU A 47 -3.94 5.60 8.19
CA GLU A 47 -3.51 5.94 9.56
C GLU A 47 -2.05 6.41 9.59
N LEU A 48 -1.26 6.00 8.58
CA LEU A 48 0.11 6.43 8.33
C LEU A 48 0.31 6.75 6.85
N THR A 49 1.15 7.74 6.58
CA THR A 49 1.70 7.93 5.25
C THR A 49 2.80 6.89 4.97
N PRO A 50 3.10 6.59 3.68
CA PRO A 50 4.20 5.69 3.33
C PRO A 50 5.54 6.15 3.89
N ASP A 51 5.80 7.46 3.89
CA ASP A 51 7.05 8.03 4.41
C ASP A 51 7.18 7.79 5.92
N GLU A 52 6.12 8.02 6.69
CA GLU A 52 6.11 7.74 8.13
C GLU A 52 6.28 6.25 8.43
N ALA A 53 5.70 5.37 7.60
CA ALA A 53 5.89 3.93 7.73
C ALA A 53 7.35 3.52 7.50
N VAL A 54 8.02 4.10 6.49
CA VAL A 54 9.45 3.88 6.22
C VAL A 54 10.31 4.41 7.35
N GLU A 55 10.04 5.61 7.86
CA GLU A 55 10.78 6.17 9.00
C GLU A 55 10.68 5.30 10.24
N LYS A 56 9.48 4.79 10.54
CA LYS A 56 9.25 3.85 11.66
C LYS A 56 10.01 2.55 11.48
N LEU A 57 9.97 1.97 10.29
CA LEU A 57 10.70 0.75 9.97
C LEU A 57 12.22 0.97 10.17
N LEU A 58 12.77 2.06 9.62
CA LEU A 58 14.20 2.37 9.75
C LEU A 58 14.62 2.67 11.19
N ALA A 59 13.74 3.25 12.01
CA ALA A 59 14.01 3.49 13.42
C ALA A 59 14.11 2.19 14.24
N ALA A 60 13.40 1.13 13.84
CA ALA A 60 13.44 -0.18 14.50
C ALA A 60 14.76 -0.94 14.26
N TYR A 61 15.49 -0.62 13.17
CA TYR A 61 16.75 -1.26 12.78
C TYR A 61 18.02 -0.47 13.18
N ARG A 62 17.89 0.62 13.94
CA ARG A 62 19.01 1.41 14.48
C ARG A 62 19.41 0.94 15.87
#